data_AF-A0A4Z0ZZ78-F1
#
_entry.id   AF-A0A4Z0ZZ78-F1
#
_cell.length_a   1.000
_cell.length_b   1.000
_cell.length_c   1.000
_cell.angle_alpha   90.00
_cell.angle_beta   90.00
_cell.angle_gamma   90.00
#
_symmetry.space_group_name_H-M   'P 1'
#
loop_
_entity.id
_entity.type
_entity.pdbx_description
1 polymer ?
#
loop_
_entity_poly.entity_id
_entity_poly.type
_entity_poly.pdbx_seq_one_letter_code
_entity_poly.pdbx_strand_id
1 'polypeptide(L)'
;MQYRPDSKELLQAIQDFLMKELLPKLEGDDLLSYKTLVSWNMLGVIAREIDHSDFSNTWSEILESNLSICDLENKYPMDTFHKLSKKEKSKVLREWNQNLALLIRKKSKFSETHQFEPSQIKIELDIKPKSQVWNLVKSQLKENLSVSNPRFQT
;
A
#
# COMPACT_ATOMS: atom_id res chain seq x y z
N MET A 1 -32.41 4.93 13.65
CA MET A 1 -31.01 4.51 13.91
C MET A 1 -30.17 5.76 14.03
N GLN A 2 -29.44 5.94 15.13
CA GLN A 2 -28.53 7.08 15.28
C GLN A 2 -27.29 6.81 14.42
N TYR A 3 -27.01 7.70 13.46
CA TYR A 3 -25.80 7.61 12.65
C TYR A 3 -24.59 7.77 13.55
N ARG A 4 -23.70 6.78 13.56
CA ARG A 4 -22.42 6.86 14.27
C ARG A 4 -21.33 7.09 13.23
N PRO A 5 -20.66 8.26 13.26
CA PRO A 5 -19.65 8.56 12.28
C PRO A 5 -18.46 7.61 12.41
N ASP A 6 -17.85 7.27 11.28
CA ASP A 6 -16.66 6.44 11.25
C ASP A 6 -15.38 7.23 11.58
N SER A 7 -14.26 6.53 11.77
CA SER A 7 -12.99 7.18 12.13
C SER A 7 -12.49 8.16 11.07
N LYS A 8 -12.79 7.93 9.78
CA LYS A 8 -12.37 8.81 8.70
C LYS A 8 -13.20 10.09 8.70
N GLU A 9 -14.51 9.99 8.86
CA GLU A 9 -15.41 11.14 8.99
C GLU A 9 -15.02 12.03 10.17
N LEU A 10 -14.65 11.43 11.30
CA LEU A 10 -14.15 12.17 12.46
C LEU A 10 -12.85 12.93 12.15
N LEU A 11 -11.89 12.30 11.48
CA LEU A 11 -10.63 12.93 11.09
C LEU A 11 -10.82 14.05 10.05
N GLN A 12 -11.77 13.89 9.13
CA GLN A 12 -12.13 14.91 8.14
C GLN A 12 -12.82 16.11 8.79
N ALA A 13 -13.71 15.88 9.75
CA ALA A 13 -14.34 16.97 10.52
C ALA A 13 -13.31 17.80 11.29
N ILE A 14 -12.29 17.14 11.90
CA ILE A 14 -11.19 17.84 12.57
C ILE A 14 -10.35 18.63 11.55
N GLN A 15 -10.02 18.05 10.40
CA GLN A 15 -9.30 18.77 9.33
C GLN A 15 -10.02 20.04 8.89
N ASP A 16 -11.33 19.94 8.68
CA ASP A 16 -12.18 21.05 8.29
C ASP A 16 -12.18 22.15 9.34
N PHE A 17 -12.29 21.79 10.62
CA PHE A 17 -12.16 22.74 11.72
C PHE A 17 -10.79 23.43 11.71
N LEU A 18 -9.69 22.68 11.57
CA LEU A 18 -8.35 23.25 11.56
C LEU A 18 -8.17 24.29 10.44
N MET A 19 -8.68 24.01 9.24
CA MET A 19 -8.50 24.90 8.09
C MET A 19 -9.51 26.05 8.02
N LYS A 20 -10.78 25.78 8.31
CA LYS A 20 -11.88 26.74 8.11
C LYS A 20 -12.09 27.64 9.31
N GLU A 21 -11.84 27.14 10.52
CA GLU A 21 -12.16 27.84 11.76
C GLU A 21 -10.93 28.27 12.55
N LEU A 22 -9.91 27.41 12.66
CA LEU A 22 -8.75 27.67 13.50
C LEU A 22 -7.68 28.49 12.77
N LEU A 23 -7.21 28.04 11.60
CA LEU A 23 -6.11 28.69 10.88
C LEU A 23 -6.34 30.20 10.62
N PRO A 24 -7.54 30.67 10.23
CA PRO A 24 -7.79 32.10 10.05
C PRO A 24 -7.66 32.93 11.35
N LYS A 25 -7.79 32.30 12.52
CA LYS A 25 -7.64 32.96 13.83
C LYS A 25 -6.19 32.99 14.31
N LEU A 26 -5.29 32.32 13.61
CA LEU A 26 -3.85 32.26 13.91
C LEU A 26 -3.03 33.28 13.11
N GLU A 27 -3.70 34.18 12.38
CA GLU A 27 -3.05 35.27 11.65
C GLU A 27 -2.14 36.08 12.56
N GLY A 28 -0.85 36.16 12.20
CA GLY A 28 0.19 36.84 12.98
C GLY A 28 1.05 35.93 13.86
N ASP A 29 0.70 34.65 14.02
CA ASP A 29 1.57 33.62 14.62
C ASP A 29 1.99 32.60 13.56
N ASP A 30 3.11 32.89 12.88
CA ASP A 30 3.65 32.06 11.80
C ASP A 30 3.99 30.64 12.27
N LEU A 31 4.50 30.50 13.50
CA LEU A 31 4.92 29.21 14.04
C LEU A 31 3.72 28.31 14.33
N LEU A 32 2.67 28.86 14.95
CA LEU A 32 1.45 28.12 15.26
C LEU A 32 0.64 27.83 14.00
N SER A 33 0.60 28.75 13.04
CA SER A 33 0.02 28.54 11.72
C SER A 33 0.69 27.39 10.97
N TYR A 34 2.04 27.36 10.98
CA TYR A 34 2.80 26.26 10.38
C TYR A 34 2.49 24.90 11.04
N LYS A 35 2.49 24.84 12.38
CA LYS A 35 2.16 23.60 13.10
C LYS A 35 0.74 23.12 12.78
N THR A 36 -0.22 24.04 12.67
CA THR A 36 -1.62 23.74 12.31
C THR A 36 -1.73 23.14 10.91
N LEU A 37 -1.00 23.69 9.93
CA LEU A 37 -0.92 23.14 8.57
C LEU A 37 -0.29 21.76 8.54
N VAL A 38 0.77 21.52 9.32
CA VAL A 38 1.39 20.20 9.45
C VAL A 38 0.40 19.19 10.04
N SER A 39 -0.28 19.55 11.13
CA SER A 39 -1.31 18.70 11.75
C SER A 39 -2.46 18.39 10.80
N TRP A 40 -2.96 19.39 10.06
CA TRP A 40 -3.97 19.19 9.03
C TRP A 40 -3.52 18.17 7.96
N ASN A 41 -2.30 18.33 7.44
CA ASN A 41 -1.73 17.39 6.47
C ASN A 41 -1.60 15.98 7.05
N MET A 42 -1.13 15.84 8.29
CA MET A 42 -1.01 14.54 8.96
C MET A 42 -2.35 13.83 9.12
N LEU A 43 -3.40 14.55 9.51
CA LEU A 43 -4.75 14.00 9.58
C LEU A 43 -5.25 13.56 8.19
N GLY A 44 -4.93 14.32 7.15
CA GLY A 44 -5.25 13.97 5.76
C GLY A 44 -4.55 12.71 5.27
N VAL A 45 -3.31 12.48 5.70
CA VAL A 45 -2.57 11.23 5.46
C VAL A 45 -3.24 10.07 6.19
N ILE A 46 -3.48 10.20 7.50
CA ILE A 46 -4.10 9.14 8.32
C ILE A 46 -5.49 8.77 7.79
N ALA A 47 -6.31 9.74 7.39
CA ALA A 47 -7.63 9.50 6.83
C ALA A 47 -7.56 8.66 5.53
N ARG A 48 -6.58 8.95 4.65
CA ARG A 48 -6.35 8.16 3.43
C ARG A 48 -5.77 6.78 3.72
N GLU A 49 -4.93 6.63 4.75
CA GLU A 49 -4.41 5.33 5.20
C GLU A 49 -5.51 4.40 5.70
N ILE A 50 -6.57 4.97 6.30
CA ILE A 50 -7.74 4.19 6.73
C ILE A 50 -8.46 3.59 5.52
N ASP A 51 -8.67 4.35 4.45
CA ASP A 51 -9.28 3.85 3.20
C ASP A 51 -8.38 2.84 2.47
N HIS A 52 -7.08 3.11 2.42
CA HIS A 52 -6.10 2.26 1.72
C HIS A 52 -5.79 0.95 2.48
N SER A 53 -6.58 0.64 3.50
CA SER A 53 -6.51 -0.64 4.19
C SER A 53 -7.38 -1.73 3.56
N ASP A 54 -7.85 -1.54 2.33
CA ASP A 54 -8.58 -2.55 1.57
C ASP A 54 -7.64 -3.62 0.98
N PHE A 55 -7.06 -4.40 1.89
CA PHE A 55 -6.19 -5.53 1.61
C PHE A 55 -6.81 -6.56 0.65
N SER A 56 -8.14 -6.54 0.50
CA SER A 56 -8.87 -7.50 -0.34
C SER A 56 -8.65 -7.22 -1.83
N ASN A 57 -8.63 -5.95 -2.24
CA ASN A 57 -8.39 -5.57 -3.64
C ASN A 57 -6.96 -5.92 -4.04
N THR A 58 -5.98 -5.57 -3.19
CA THR A 58 -4.57 -5.92 -3.41
C THR A 58 -4.37 -7.44 -3.54
N TRP A 59 -5.05 -8.23 -2.70
CA TRP A 59 -4.92 -9.68 -2.79
C TRP A 59 -5.59 -10.26 -4.04
N SER A 60 -6.73 -9.70 -4.48
CA SER A 60 -7.36 -10.09 -5.76
C SER A 60 -6.41 -9.87 -6.94
N GLU A 61 -5.79 -8.69 -7.02
CA GLU A 61 -4.82 -8.35 -8.07
C GLU A 61 -3.63 -9.32 -8.07
N ILE A 62 -3.14 -9.70 -6.89
CA ILE A 62 -2.06 -10.68 -6.74
C ILE A 62 -2.49 -12.05 -7.29
N LEU A 63 -3.68 -12.55 -6.92
CA LEU A 63 -4.16 -13.84 -7.41
C LEU A 63 -4.42 -13.82 -8.92
N GLU A 64 -5.01 -12.74 -9.45
CA GLU A 64 -5.24 -12.54 -10.89
C GLU A 64 -3.94 -12.48 -11.68
N SER A 65 -2.86 -11.96 -11.08
CA SER A 65 -1.55 -11.90 -11.71
C SER A 65 -0.92 -13.28 -11.96
N ASN A 66 -1.42 -14.34 -11.29
CA ASN A 66 -1.00 -15.74 -11.47
C ASN A 66 0.52 -15.94 -11.40
N LEU A 67 1.21 -15.14 -10.58
CA LEU A 67 2.68 -15.14 -10.51
C LEU A 67 3.25 -16.38 -9.81
N SER A 68 2.44 -17.14 -9.07
CA SER A 68 2.84 -18.39 -8.39
C SER A 68 4.11 -18.21 -7.55
N ILE A 69 4.15 -17.12 -6.76
CA ILE A 69 5.35 -16.72 -5.99
C ILE A 69 5.62 -17.68 -4.83
N CYS A 70 4.55 -18.10 -4.13
CA CYS A 70 4.63 -18.99 -2.98
C CYS A 70 3.27 -19.65 -2.69
N ASP A 71 3.27 -20.63 -1.79
CA ASP A 71 2.07 -21.41 -1.42
C ASP A 71 0.95 -20.58 -0.78
N LEU A 72 1.21 -19.32 -0.40
CA LEU A 72 0.19 -18.42 0.15
C LEU A 72 -0.96 -18.19 -0.83
N GLU A 73 -0.68 -18.13 -2.13
CA GLU A 73 -1.68 -17.94 -3.19
C GLU A 73 -2.69 -19.09 -3.21
N ASN A 74 -2.22 -20.32 -2.98
CA ASN A 74 -3.07 -21.52 -2.88
C ASN A 74 -3.75 -21.65 -1.51
N LYS A 75 -3.05 -21.25 -0.44
CA LYS A 75 -3.52 -21.36 0.95
C LYS A 75 -4.63 -20.37 1.26
N TYR A 76 -4.63 -19.21 0.61
CA TYR A 76 -5.62 -18.16 0.84
C TYR A 76 -6.34 -17.77 -0.47
N PRO A 77 -7.25 -18.62 -1.00
CA PRO A 77 -8.22 -18.18 -2.00
C PRO A 77 -9.05 -17.01 -1.48
N MET A 78 -9.66 -16.21 -2.36
CA MET A 78 -10.41 -15.00 -1.95
C MET A 78 -11.46 -15.28 -0.88
N ASP A 79 -12.21 -16.38 -0.99
CA ASP A 79 -13.23 -16.76 0.00
C ASP A 79 -12.67 -16.94 1.41
N THR A 80 -11.44 -17.46 1.51
CA THR A 80 -10.72 -17.64 2.77
C THR A 80 -10.11 -16.32 3.22
N PHE A 81 -9.50 -15.57 2.30
CA PHE A 81 -8.87 -14.29 2.60
C PHE A 81 -9.86 -13.25 3.11
N HIS A 82 -11.07 -13.19 2.55
CA HIS A 82 -12.12 -12.25 3.00
C HIS A 82 -12.52 -12.46 4.45
N LYS A 83 -12.46 -13.69 4.95
CA LYS A 83 -12.82 -14.05 6.34
C LYS A 83 -11.75 -13.69 7.35
N LEU A 84 -10.54 -13.33 6.91
CA LEU A 84 -9.44 -12.96 7.79
C LEU A 84 -9.66 -11.59 8.45
N SER A 85 -9.16 -11.44 9.67
CA SER A 85 -9.07 -10.15 10.32
C SER A 85 -8.09 -9.21 9.61
N LYS A 86 -8.23 -7.89 9.84
CA LYS A 86 -7.33 -6.87 9.29
C LYS A 86 -5.84 -7.19 9.55
N LYS A 87 -5.52 -7.68 10.75
CA LYS A 87 -4.16 -8.04 11.17
C LYS A 87 -3.64 -9.25 10.39
N GLU A 88 -4.48 -10.25 10.14
CA GLU A 88 -4.12 -11.45 9.39
C GLU A 88 -3.94 -11.16 7.91
N LYS A 89 -4.85 -10.39 7.30
CA LYS A 89 -4.72 -9.91 5.91
C LYS A 89 -3.39 -9.19 5.69
N SER A 90 -3.06 -8.25 6.59
CA SER A 90 -1.78 -7.54 6.57
C SER A 90 -0.57 -8.49 6.69
N LYS A 91 -0.67 -9.52 7.54
CA LYS A 91 0.41 -10.52 7.69
C LYS A 91 0.62 -11.32 6.40
N VAL A 92 -0.46 -11.81 5.77
CA VAL A 92 -0.38 -12.59 4.52
C VAL A 92 0.27 -11.77 3.41
N LEU A 93 -0.20 -10.53 3.21
CA LEU A 93 0.36 -9.63 2.19
C LEU A 93 1.83 -9.30 2.46
N ARG A 94 2.20 -9.08 3.73
CA ARG A 94 3.60 -8.83 4.09
C ARG A 94 4.49 -10.02 3.78
N GLU A 95 4.04 -11.22 4.10
CA GLU A 95 4.78 -12.46 3.84
C GLU A 95 4.92 -12.73 2.35
N TRP A 96 3.86 -12.53 1.57
CA TRP A 96 3.91 -12.63 0.12
C TRP A 96 4.90 -11.63 -0.48
N ASN A 97 4.85 -10.36 -0.06
CA ASN A 97 5.77 -9.32 -0.53
C ASN A 97 7.24 -9.62 -0.17
N GLN A 98 7.50 -10.20 1.01
CA GLN A 98 8.84 -10.66 1.38
C GLN A 98 9.36 -11.75 0.44
N ASN A 99 8.52 -12.72 0.08
CA ASN A 99 8.87 -13.77 -0.88
C ASN A 99 9.13 -13.20 -2.27
N LEU A 100 8.28 -12.29 -2.75
CA LEU A 100 8.49 -11.60 -4.03
C LEU A 100 9.82 -10.84 -4.06
N ALA A 101 10.10 -10.05 -3.03
CA ALA A 101 11.34 -9.29 -2.93
C ALA A 101 12.59 -10.19 -2.91
N LEU A 102 12.51 -11.35 -2.24
CA LEU A 102 13.58 -12.34 -2.24
C LEU A 102 13.79 -12.93 -3.63
N LEU A 103 12.73 -13.26 -4.37
CA LEU A 103 12.84 -13.77 -5.75
C LEU A 103 13.45 -12.73 -6.69
N ILE A 104 13.00 -11.48 -6.63
CA ILE A 104 13.55 -10.38 -7.44
C ILE A 104 15.05 -10.21 -7.16
N ARG A 105 15.45 -10.17 -5.87
CA ARG A 105 16.86 -10.02 -5.48
C ARG A 105 17.74 -11.20 -5.87
N LYS A 106 17.20 -12.43 -5.83
CA LYS A 106 17.91 -13.61 -6.32
C LYS A 106 18.14 -13.46 -7.82
N LYS A 107 17.09 -13.19 -8.59
CA LYS A 107 17.17 -13.07 -10.04
C LYS A 107 18.10 -11.93 -10.48
N SER A 108 18.07 -10.78 -9.81
CA SER A 108 18.95 -9.64 -10.13
C SER A 108 20.43 -10.00 -9.95
N LYS A 109 20.78 -10.77 -8.91
CA LYS A 109 22.15 -11.26 -8.69
C LYS A 109 22.55 -12.31 -9.74
N PHE A 110 21.66 -13.23 -10.09
CA PHE A 110 21.92 -14.24 -11.13
C PHE A 110 22.10 -13.62 -12.53
N SER A 111 21.47 -12.48 -12.83
CA SER A 111 21.71 -11.76 -14.09
C SER A 111 23.08 -11.07 -14.16
N GLU A 112 23.74 -10.80 -13.04
CA GLU A 112 25.09 -10.20 -12.99
C GLU A 112 26.21 -11.25 -13.05
N THR A 113 25.98 -12.45 -12.52
CA THR A 113 26.92 -13.58 -12.65
C THR A 113 26.49 -14.49 -13.81
N HIS A 114 27.15 -14.38 -14.96
CA HIS A 114 26.99 -15.24 -16.14
C HIS A 114 27.34 -16.73 -15.90
N GLN A 115 26.63 -17.41 -15.00
CA GLN A 115 26.75 -18.86 -14.82
C GLN A 115 25.34 -19.48 -14.90
N PHE A 116 25.05 -20.03 -16.07
CA PHE A 116 23.88 -20.84 -16.33
C PHE A 116 24.06 -22.22 -15.66
N GLU A 117 23.34 -22.45 -14.56
CA GLU A 117 22.99 -23.81 -14.12
C GLU A 117 21.48 -24.03 -14.31
N PRO A 118 21.05 -24.85 -15.29
CA PRO A 118 19.67 -24.91 -15.78
C PRO A 118 18.81 -25.94 -15.05
N SER A 119 18.80 -25.97 -13.71
CA SER A 119 18.14 -27.10 -13.02
C SER A 119 17.21 -26.81 -11.85
N GLN A 120 17.02 -25.58 -11.35
CA GLN A 120 16.23 -25.41 -10.10
C GLN A 120 15.24 -24.24 -9.97
N ILE A 121 14.97 -23.43 -10.98
CA ILE A 121 13.96 -22.35 -10.82
C ILE A 121 12.89 -22.45 -11.91
N LYS A 122 11.83 -23.20 -11.60
CA LYS A 122 10.65 -23.41 -12.45
C LYS A 122 9.68 -22.22 -12.48
N ILE A 123 10.02 -21.10 -11.83
CA ILE A 123 9.22 -19.87 -11.83
C ILE A 123 9.92 -18.87 -12.75
N GLU A 124 9.43 -18.78 -13.99
CA GLU A 124 9.93 -17.87 -15.01
C GLU A 124 9.44 -16.44 -14.73
N LEU A 125 9.91 -15.86 -13.62
CA LEU A 125 9.43 -14.58 -13.14
C LEU A 125 10.07 -13.43 -13.93
N ASP A 126 9.44 -12.93 -14.99
CA ASP A 126 10.01 -11.83 -15.78
C ASP A 126 10.07 -10.52 -14.97
N ILE A 127 11.28 -9.98 -14.78
CA ILE A 127 11.54 -8.73 -14.03
C ILE A 127 11.91 -7.56 -14.94
N LYS A 128 11.87 -7.75 -16.27
CA LYS A 128 12.19 -6.68 -17.23
C LYS A 128 11.21 -5.52 -17.09
N PRO A 129 11.63 -4.29 -17.44
CA PRO A 129 10.71 -3.17 -17.53
C PRO A 129 9.49 -3.53 -18.40
N LYS A 130 8.29 -3.15 -17.93
CA LYS A 130 6.98 -3.49 -18.53
C LYS A 130 6.52 -4.94 -18.36
N SER A 131 7.29 -5.81 -17.70
CA SER A 131 6.80 -7.14 -17.33
C SER A 131 5.61 -7.05 -16.37
N GLN A 132 4.89 -8.16 -16.21
CA GLN A 132 3.73 -8.24 -15.33
C GLN A 132 4.10 -7.91 -13.87
N VAL A 133 5.24 -8.44 -13.40
CA VAL A 133 5.81 -8.15 -12.06
C VAL A 133 6.21 -6.68 -11.93
N TRP A 134 6.85 -6.13 -12.97
CA TRP A 134 7.23 -4.72 -12.97
C TRP A 134 6.01 -3.81 -12.86
N ASN A 135 4.96 -4.08 -13.62
CA ASN A 135 3.73 -3.29 -13.60
C ASN A 135 3.00 -3.41 -12.26
N LEU A 136 2.93 -4.63 -11.70
CA LEU A 136 2.34 -4.87 -10.38
C LEU A 136 3.07 -4.06 -9.28
N VAL A 137 4.39 -4.21 -9.19
CA VAL A 137 5.20 -3.49 -8.19
C VAL A 137 5.11 -1.97 -8.38
N LYS A 138 5.15 -1.50 -9.63
CA LYS A 138 5.04 -0.07 -9.95
C LYS A 138 3.66 0.47 -9.57
N SER A 139 2.58 -0.25 -9.86
CA SER A 139 1.21 0.14 -9.53
C SER A 139 1.06 0.27 -8.02
N GLN A 140 1.46 -0.77 -7.26
CA GLN A 140 1.38 -0.77 -5.81
C GLN A 140 2.22 0.33 -5.17
N LEU A 141 3.41 0.61 -5.71
CA LEU A 141 4.25 1.71 -5.24
C LEU A 141 3.60 3.07 -5.50
N LYS A 142 3.01 3.28 -6.69
CA LYS A 142 2.28 4.52 -6.99
C LYS A 142 1.12 4.71 -6.02
N GLU A 143 0.34 3.66 -5.78
CA GLU A 143 -0.80 3.66 -4.85
C GLU A 143 -0.35 4.05 -3.44
N ASN A 144 0.64 3.35 -2.88
CA ASN A 144 1.19 3.64 -1.55
C ASN A 144 1.75 5.06 -1.44
N LEU A 145 2.45 5.54 -2.48
CA LEU A 145 3.00 6.90 -2.49
C LEU A 145 1.89 7.96 -2.56
N SER A 146 0.76 7.68 -3.21
CA SER A 146 -0.40 8.59 -3.26
C SER A 146 -1.07 8.78 -1.90
N VAL A 147 -0.94 7.80 -1.00
CA VAL A 147 -1.39 7.88 0.40
C VAL A 147 -0.47 8.76 1.21
N SER A 148 0.84 8.50 1.16
CA SER A 148 1.80 9.23 1.99
C SER A 148 2.13 10.63 1.47
N ASN A 149 1.94 10.88 0.16
CA ASN A 149 2.33 12.14 -0.46
C ASN A 149 1.29 12.63 -1.49
N PRO A 150 0.64 13.79 -1.25
CA PRO A 150 -0.37 14.36 -2.14
C PRO A 150 0.11 14.59 -3.58
N ARG A 151 1.41 14.77 -3.80
CA ARG A 151 1.98 15.01 -5.14
C ARG A 151 1.84 13.82 -6.09
N PHE A 152 1.54 12.63 -5.57
CA PHE A 152 1.36 11.42 -6.37
C PHE A 152 -0.12 11.09 -6.65
N GLN A 153 -1.05 12.02 -6.38
CA GLN A 153 -2.48 11.86 -6.64
C GLN A 153 -2.90 12.11 -8.12
N THR A 154 -1.97 12.56 -8.98
CA THR A 154 -2.17 12.72 -10.44
C THR A 154 -1.98 11.42 -11.22
#